data_AF-A0A915BRK3-F1
#
_entry.id   AF-A0A915BRK3-F1
#
_cell.length_a   1.000
_cell.length_b   1.000
_cell.length_c   1.000
_cell.angle_alpha   90.00
_cell.angle_beta   90.00
_cell.angle_gamma   90.00
#
_symmetry.space_group_name_H-M   'P 1'
#
loop_
_entity.id
_entity.type
_entity.pdbx_description
1 polymer ?
#
loop_
_entity_poly.entity_id
_entity_poly.type
_entity_poly.pdbx_seq_one_letter_code
_entity_poly.pdbx_strand_id
1 'polypeptide(L)'
;HQALTNESRRCKAVAPTACKRSTLSSGSVEMPVQVLQQVLKKFTFKELGEMRCVHPYWDELCGQALNSGYCEVVKKADKMLTECQRRVHNERQLHSVLALLTNIQVHILNPIDILRPAMDEGVCCFLYGDLLDKIFTIVAKARLMMNGEYDLAVDWKSVAELARRAQIHYKTNLEAVMEEKLSDVVRLKALQRIQRIDSFMIDSTVTKLEKAAHMARDDLEWEIEQLRQQNSQLRKDNRELKMDYMRLESRIEVLENKFRTMARLLQ
;
A
#
# COMPACT_ATOMS: atom_id res chain seq x y z
N HIS A 1 -1.23 52.28 -23.71
CA HIS A 1 -1.06 51.02 -24.47
C HIS A 1 0.41 50.64 -24.42
N GLN A 2 0.75 49.68 -23.54
CA GLN A 2 1.24 48.33 -23.91
C GLN A 2 2.67 48.37 -24.47
N ALA A 3 3.65 47.58 -24.07
CA ALA A 3 3.74 46.53 -23.06
C ALA A 3 5.24 46.27 -22.81
N LEU A 4 5.58 45.98 -21.56
CA LEU A 4 6.81 45.29 -21.17
C LEU A 4 6.73 43.83 -21.66
N THR A 5 7.77 43.33 -22.35
CA THR A 5 8.06 41.88 -22.44
C THR A 5 9.59 41.72 -22.61
N ASN A 6 10.27 41.25 -21.56
CA ASN A 6 10.67 39.85 -21.32
C ASN A 6 11.78 39.33 -22.25
N GLU A 7 13.03 39.68 -21.90
CA GLU A 7 14.21 38.90 -22.30
C GLU A 7 14.24 37.60 -21.49
N SER A 8 13.92 36.49 -22.17
CA SER A 8 14.05 35.14 -21.66
C SER A 8 15.52 34.71 -21.67
N ARG A 9 16.23 34.89 -20.54
CA ARG A 9 17.54 34.24 -20.31
C ARG A 9 17.33 32.81 -19.83
N ARG A 10 17.42 31.88 -20.78
CA ARG A 10 17.72 30.44 -20.57
C ARG A 10 19.00 30.30 -19.72
N CYS A 11 18.86 29.93 -18.45
CA CYS A 11 19.96 29.34 -17.68
C CYS A 11 19.87 27.82 -17.78
N LYS A 12 20.94 27.23 -18.32
CA LYS A 12 21.13 25.81 -18.62
C LYS A 12 21.13 24.98 -17.33
N ALA A 13 20.33 23.92 -17.31
CA ALA A 13 20.42 22.87 -16.30
C ALA A 13 21.77 22.14 -16.43
N VAL A 14 22.55 22.16 -15.36
CA VAL A 14 23.77 21.35 -15.22
C VAL A 14 23.34 19.93 -14.88
N ALA A 15 23.63 18.99 -15.77
CA ALA A 15 23.38 17.57 -15.56
C ALA A 15 24.24 17.04 -14.39
N PRO A 16 23.71 16.19 -13.50
CA PRO A 16 24.50 15.61 -12.42
C PRO A 16 25.46 14.57 -13.00
N THR A 17 26.75 14.83 -12.80
CA THR A 17 27.87 13.95 -13.16
C THR A 17 27.70 12.60 -12.48
N ALA A 18 27.60 11.54 -13.28
CA ALA A 18 27.53 10.16 -12.80
C ALA A 18 28.78 9.82 -11.98
N CYS A 19 28.61 9.75 -10.66
CA CYS A 19 29.66 9.29 -9.77
C CYS A 19 29.81 7.77 -9.92
N LYS A 20 30.90 7.35 -10.55
CA LYS A 20 31.28 5.94 -10.72
C LYS A 20 31.37 5.29 -9.34
N ARG A 21 30.52 4.30 -9.11
CA ARG A 21 30.45 3.49 -7.89
C ARG A 21 31.72 2.64 -7.82
N SER A 22 32.70 3.04 -7.01
CA SER A 22 33.82 2.18 -6.62
C SER A 22 33.29 1.13 -5.65
N THR A 23 33.36 -0.13 -6.07
CA THR A 23 33.13 -1.30 -5.23
C THR A 23 34.19 -1.38 -4.15
N LEU A 24 33.86 -0.89 -2.95
CA LEU A 24 34.55 -1.23 -1.72
C LEU A 24 33.64 -2.18 -0.93
N SER A 25 34.07 -3.44 -0.87
CA SER A 25 33.54 -4.45 0.04
C SER A 25 33.91 -4.05 1.48
N SER A 26 33.00 -3.40 2.19
CA SER A 26 32.94 -3.49 3.65
C SER A 26 31.64 -4.21 3.99
N GLY A 27 31.72 -5.32 4.72
CA GLY A 27 30.53 -5.93 5.31
C GLY A 27 29.81 -4.87 6.13
N SER A 28 28.68 -4.38 5.63
CA SER A 28 27.88 -3.39 6.32
C SER A 28 27.26 -4.07 7.52
N VAL A 29 27.86 -3.86 8.70
CA VAL A 29 27.14 -4.01 9.96
C VAL A 29 26.08 -2.92 9.95
N GLU A 30 24.95 -3.18 9.29
CA GLU A 30 23.80 -2.29 9.33
C GLU A 30 23.29 -2.30 10.78
N MET A 31 23.43 -1.14 11.45
CA MET A 31 22.90 -0.96 12.79
C MET A 31 21.39 -1.26 12.77
N PRO A 32 20.89 -2.16 13.63
CA PRO A 32 19.46 -2.45 13.68
C PRO A 32 18.67 -1.17 13.93
N VAL A 33 17.63 -0.95 13.12
CA VAL A 33 16.78 0.26 13.17
C VAL A 33 16.26 0.54 14.58
N GLN A 34 16.00 -0.52 15.35
CA GLN A 34 15.54 -0.45 16.73
C GLN A 34 16.55 0.24 17.66
N VAL A 35 17.85 -0.03 17.48
CA VAL A 35 18.93 0.60 18.26
C VAL A 35 19.01 2.08 17.91
N LEU A 36 18.93 2.40 16.62
CA LEU A 36 18.96 3.78 16.15
C LEU A 36 17.74 4.58 16.66
N GLN A 37 16.55 3.98 16.64
CA GLN A 37 15.34 4.57 17.23
C GLN A 37 15.48 4.80 18.74
N GLN A 38 16.16 3.91 19.47
CA GLN A 38 16.41 4.12 20.90
C GLN A 38 17.40 5.26 21.16
N VAL A 39 18.42 5.42 20.31
CA VAL A 39 19.35 6.55 20.36
C VAL A 39 18.63 7.86 20.05
N LEU A 40 17.81 7.89 18.99
CA LEU A 40 17.03 9.05 18.58
C LEU A 40 16.08 9.56 19.69
N LYS A 41 15.52 8.66 20.51
CA LYS A 41 14.68 9.03 21.66
C LYS A 41 15.39 9.83 22.76
N LYS A 42 16.72 9.91 22.75
CA LYS A 42 17.49 10.70 23.72
C LYS A 42 17.60 12.17 23.31
N PHE A 43 17.32 12.50 22.06
CA PHE A 43 17.36 13.86 21.55
C PHE A 43 16.04 14.59 21.77
N THR A 44 16.13 15.91 21.85
CA THR A 44 14.97 16.80 21.84
C THR A 44 14.31 16.82 20.46
N PHE A 45 13.03 17.19 20.38
CA PHE A 45 12.33 17.25 19.11
C PHE A 45 12.93 18.32 18.18
N LYS A 46 13.48 19.40 18.73
CA LYS A 46 14.27 20.38 17.98
C LYS A 46 15.49 19.74 17.30
N GLU A 47 16.31 19.02 18.04
CA GLU A 47 17.50 18.33 17.51
C GLU A 47 17.11 17.27 16.47
N LEU A 48 16.01 16.54 16.72
CA LEU A 48 15.46 15.61 15.74
C LEU A 48 15.12 16.32 14.43
N GLY A 49 14.52 17.52 14.50
CA GLY A 49 14.22 18.35 13.34
C GLY A 49 15.47 18.75 12.55
N GLU A 50 16.56 19.10 13.24
CA GLU A 50 17.83 19.49 12.61
C GLU A 50 18.56 18.29 11.97
N MET A 51 18.52 17.11 12.61
CA MET A 51 19.14 15.89 12.10
C MET A 51 18.52 15.37 10.80
N ARG A 52 17.30 15.80 10.45
CA ARG A 52 16.64 15.43 9.19
C ARG A 52 17.40 15.90 7.95
N CYS A 53 18.16 16.99 8.07
CA CYS A 53 18.93 17.53 6.95
C CYS A 53 20.20 16.72 6.62
N VAL A 54 20.56 15.73 7.44
CA VAL A 54 21.83 15.01 7.31
C VAL A 54 21.78 13.95 6.21
N HIS A 55 20.71 13.14 6.16
CA HIS A 55 20.61 12.02 5.22
C HIS A 55 19.14 11.54 5.08
N PRO A 56 18.69 11.06 3.90
CA PRO A 56 17.29 10.63 3.68
C PRO A 56 16.78 9.57 4.67
N TYR A 57 17.64 8.62 5.04
CA TYR A 57 17.30 7.61 6.06
C TYR A 57 17.07 8.22 7.45
N TRP A 58 17.82 9.26 7.81
CA TRP A 58 17.62 10.00 9.06
C TRP A 58 16.40 10.90 8.98
N ASP A 59 16.11 11.48 7.80
CA ASP A 59 14.88 12.24 7.55
C ASP A 59 13.63 11.39 7.85
N GLU A 60 13.60 10.16 7.34
CA GLU A 60 12.48 9.24 7.57
C GLU A 60 12.34 8.88 9.05
N LEU A 61 13.42 8.48 9.72
CA LEU A 61 13.37 8.06 11.14
C LEU A 61 13.03 9.22 12.09
N CYS A 62 13.66 10.38 11.90
CA CYS A 62 13.36 11.57 12.70
C CYS A 62 11.95 12.10 12.39
N GLY A 63 11.51 12.03 11.13
CA GLY A 63 10.14 12.36 10.74
C GLY A 63 9.10 11.48 11.42
N GLN A 64 9.32 10.16 11.45
CA GLN A 64 8.48 9.23 12.20
C GLN A 64 8.48 9.52 13.71
N ALA A 65 9.65 9.82 14.29
CA ALA A 65 9.75 10.18 15.70
C ALA A 65 8.95 11.45 16.03
N LEU A 66 9.05 12.49 15.20
CA LEU A 66 8.29 13.74 15.34
C LEU A 66 6.78 13.53 15.22
N ASN A 67 6.33 12.73 14.24
CA ASN A 67 4.94 12.36 14.08
C ASN A 67 4.40 11.61 15.32
N SER A 68 5.20 10.66 15.83
CA SER A 68 4.85 9.91 17.03
C SER A 68 4.74 10.81 18.26
N GLY A 69 5.67 11.77 18.41
CA GLY A 69 5.67 12.75 19.49
C GLY A 69 4.44 13.65 19.45
N TYR A 70 4.07 14.18 18.28
CA TYR A 70 2.84 14.96 18.12
C TYR A 70 1.60 14.17 18.53
N CYS A 71 1.45 12.94 18.01
CA CYS A 71 0.33 12.06 18.35
C CYS A 71 0.29 11.71 19.85
N GLU A 72 1.44 11.55 20.48
CA GLU A 72 1.55 11.28 21.92
C GLU A 72 1.11 12.47 22.76
N VAL A 73 1.52 13.70 22.40
CA VAL A 73 1.08 14.93 23.08
C VAL A 73 -0.42 15.08 23.01
N VAL A 74 -1.00 14.97 21.82
CA VAL A 74 -2.45 15.13 21.62
C VAL A 74 -3.21 14.13 22.50
N LYS A 75 -2.83 12.85 22.44
CA LYS A 75 -3.45 11.81 23.29
C LYS A 75 -3.29 12.09 24.79
N LYS A 76 -2.12 12.58 25.22
CA LYS A 76 -1.86 12.92 26.63
C LYS A 76 -2.70 14.12 27.07
N ALA A 77 -2.78 15.16 26.26
CA ALA A 77 -3.54 16.37 26.53
C ALA A 77 -5.04 16.07 26.61
N ASP A 78 -5.59 15.35 25.63
CA ASP A 78 -7.01 14.95 25.61
C ASP A 78 -7.36 14.10 26.84
N LYS A 79 -6.54 13.09 27.17
CA LYS A 79 -6.76 12.24 28.35
C LYS A 79 -6.74 13.06 29.64
N MET A 80 -5.83 14.03 29.76
CA MET A 80 -5.76 14.91 30.92
C MET A 80 -6.97 15.84 30.99
N LEU A 81 -7.42 16.38 29.87
CA LEU A 81 -8.60 17.24 29.80
C LEU A 81 -9.85 16.48 30.24
N THR A 82 -10.08 15.27 29.72
CA THR A 82 -11.21 14.43 30.12
C THR A 82 -11.17 14.07 31.60
N GLU A 83 -9.99 13.70 32.12
CA GLU A 83 -9.85 13.37 33.55
C GLU A 83 -10.08 14.60 34.44
N CYS A 84 -9.55 15.76 34.04
CA CYS A 84 -9.75 17.02 34.75
C CYS A 84 -11.23 17.42 34.78
N GLN A 85 -11.94 17.30 33.64
CA GLN A 85 -13.38 17.58 33.54
C GLN A 85 -14.21 16.67 34.44
N ARG A 86 -13.81 15.41 34.60
CA ARG A 86 -14.48 14.47 35.51
C ARG A 86 -14.32 14.87 36.98
N ARG A 87 -13.11 15.27 37.38
CA ARG A 87 -12.76 15.60 38.78
C ARG A 87 -13.14 17.02 39.21
N VAL A 88 -13.25 17.97 38.27
CA VAL A 88 -13.45 19.40 38.59
C VAL A 88 -14.71 19.69 39.41
N HIS A 89 -15.76 18.87 39.26
CA HIS A 89 -16.99 18.99 40.04
C HIS A 89 -16.76 18.79 41.55
N ASN A 90 -15.79 17.95 41.92
CA ASN A 90 -15.46 17.61 43.30
C ASN A 90 -14.29 18.46 43.82
N GLU A 91 -13.37 18.86 42.95
CA GLU A 91 -12.14 19.55 43.30
C GLU A 91 -12.09 20.93 42.62
N ARG A 92 -12.59 21.97 43.31
CA ARG A 92 -12.63 23.36 42.76
C ARG A 92 -11.25 23.91 42.37
N GLN A 93 -10.17 23.39 42.95
CA GLN A 93 -8.80 23.78 42.63
C GLN A 93 -8.39 23.38 41.19
N LEU A 94 -9.09 22.41 40.58
CA LEU A 94 -8.85 22.00 39.20
C LEU A 94 -9.43 22.96 38.15
N HIS A 95 -10.26 23.94 38.53
CA HIS A 95 -10.83 24.89 37.55
C HIS A 95 -9.75 25.69 36.80
N SER A 96 -8.66 26.07 37.48
CA SER A 96 -7.53 26.77 36.87
C SER A 96 -6.77 25.87 35.88
N VAL A 97 -6.61 24.59 36.23
CA VAL A 97 -5.95 23.58 35.39
C VAL A 97 -6.80 23.22 34.18
N LEU A 98 -8.12 23.13 34.36
CA LEU A 98 -9.07 22.94 33.28
C LEU A 98 -9.01 24.09 32.27
N ALA A 99 -8.96 25.34 32.75
CA ALA A 99 -8.80 26.51 31.89
C ALA A 99 -7.47 26.47 31.13
N LEU A 100 -6.37 26.10 31.79
CA LEU A 100 -5.07 25.91 31.15
C LEU A 100 -5.11 24.84 30.06
N LEU A 101 -5.63 23.64 30.36
CA LEU A 101 -5.75 22.53 29.39
C LEU A 101 -6.65 22.92 28.20
N THR A 102 -7.72 23.65 28.45
CA THR A 102 -8.60 24.17 27.40
C THR A 102 -7.86 25.17 26.52
N ASN A 103 -7.07 26.08 27.11
CA ASN A 103 -6.25 27.02 26.35
C ASN A 103 -5.18 26.32 25.52
N ILE A 104 -4.56 25.26 26.05
CA ILE A 104 -3.61 24.43 25.29
C ILE A 104 -4.31 23.78 24.10
N GLN A 105 -5.51 23.20 24.28
CA GLN A 105 -6.25 22.60 23.18
C GLN A 105 -6.58 23.63 22.09
N VAL A 106 -7.21 24.73 22.48
CA VAL A 106 -7.78 25.71 21.54
C VAL A 106 -6.71 26.56 20.86
N HIS A 107 -5.67 26.98 21.60
CA HIS A 107 -4.69 27.95 21.11
C HIS A 107 -3.34 27.37 20.71
N ILE A 108 -3.09 26.09 21.02
CA ILE A 108 -1.83 25.43 20.67
C ILE A 108 -2.08 24.23 19.77
N LEU A 109 -2.87 23.25 20.22
CA LEU A 109 -3.06 22.01 19.45
C LEU A 109 -3.92 22.22 18.20
N ASN A 110 -5.08 22.89 18.32
CA ASN A 110 -5.97 23.12 17.18
C ASN A 110 -5.31 23.90 16.01
N PRO A 111 -4.53 24.97 16.24
CA PRO A 111 -3.82 25.65 15.16
C PRO A 111 -2.82 24.78 14.41
N ILE A 112 -2.18 23.83 15.11
CA ILE A 112 -1.16 22.94 14.55
C ILE A 112 -1.82 21.73 13.86
N ASP A 113 -3.04 21.35 14.26
CA ASP A 113 -3.78 20.21 13.71
C ASP A 113 -4.12 20.36 12.21
N ILE A 114 -3.94 21.56 11.64
CA ILE A 114 -3.98 21.79 10.19
C ILE A 114 -2.98 20.90 9.41
N LEU A 115 -1.89 20.48 10.05
CA LEU A 115 -0.89 19.56 9.47
C LEU A 115 -1.37 18.10 9.43
N ARG A 116 -2.38 17.74 10.23
CA ARG A 116 -2.76 16.35 10.45
C ARG A 116 -3.16 15.61 9.16
N PRO A 117 -3.96 16.16 8.24
CA PRO A 117 -4.28 15.46 7.00
C PRO A 117 -3.05 15.10 6.16
N ALA A 118 -2.07 16.00 6.07
CA ALA A 118 -0.82 15.75 5.34
C ALA A 118 0.09 14.74 6.07
N MET A 119 0.04 14.71 7.40
CA MET A 119 0.77 13.74 8.20
C MET A 119 0.18 12.32 8.11
N ASP A 120 -1.15 12.20 8.22
CA ASP A 120 -1.84 10.90 8.20
C ASP A 120 -1.73 10.22 6.83
N GLU A 121 -1.71 11.01 5.76
CA GLU A 121 -1.50 10.54 4.39
C GLU A 121 -0.02 10.30 4.04
N GLY A 122 0.91 10.59 4.96
CA GLY A 122 2.34 10.40 4.75
C GLY A 122 2.98 11.38 3.75
N VAL A 123 2.30 12.50 3.46
CA VAL A 123 2.77 13.54 2.54
C VAL A 123 3.89 14.37 3.16
N CYS A 124 3.75 14.69 4.45
CA CYS A 124 4.80 15.34 5.22
C CYS A 124 4.85 14.78 6.64
N CYS A 125 5.96 14.96 7.33
CA CYS A 125 6.00 14.77 8.77
C CYS A 125 5.88 16.12 9.50
N PHE A 126 5.68 16.06 10.81
CA PHE A 126 5.63 17.23 11.66
C PHE A 126 6.92 18.05 11.57
N LEU A 127 6.79 19.36 11.37
CA LEU A 127 7.91 20.25 11.02
C LEU A 127 8.48 21.01 12.22
N TYR A 128 7.68 21.25 13.25
CA TYR A 128 7.97 22.24 14.29
C TYR A 128 8.53 21.63 15.57
N GLY A 129 9.71 21.00 15.50
CA GLY A 129 10.34 20.31 16.63
C GLY A 129 10.44 21.12 17.94
N ASP A 130 10.95 22.37 17.87
CA ASP A 130 11.04 23.28 19.03
C ASP A 130 9.68 23.59 19.67
N LEU A 131 8.63 23.70 18.85
CA LEU A 131 7.28 23.88 19.35
C LEU A 131 6.83 22.63 20.12
N LEU A 132 7.11 21.43 19.60
CA LEU A 132 6.74 20.18 20.25
C LEU A 132 7.39 20.01 21.63
N ASP A 133 8.70 20.32 21.76
CA ASP A 133 9.40 20.31 23.06
C ASP A 133 8.72 21.23 24.10
N LYS A 134 8.36 22.44 23.67
CA LYS A 134 7.67 23.43 24.52
C LYS A 134 6.28 22.96 24.93
N ILE A 135 5.54 22.30 24.04
CA ILE A 135 4.22 21.74 24.36
C ILE A 135 4.34 20.61 25.39
N PHE A 136 5.30 19.69 25.22
CA PHE A 136 5.53 18.64 26.21
C PHE A 136 5.86 19.21 27.58
N THR A 137 6.66 20.28 27.64
CA THR A 137 6.99 20.97 28.89
C THR A 137 5.74 21.55 29.56
N ILE A 138 4.86 22.20 28.79
CA ILE A 138 3.61 22.75 29.32
C ILE A 138 2.66 21.65 29.81
N VAL A 139 2.49 20.57 29.02
CA VAL A 139 1.62 19.44 29.38
C VAL A 139 2.14 18.72 30.62
N ALA A 140 3.47 18.60 30.78
CA ALA A 140 4.08 18.07 31.99
C ALA A 140 3.80 18.95 33.21
N LYS A 141 3.93 20.27 33.10
CA LYS A 141 3.57 21.21 34.17
C LYS A 141 2.08 21.13 34.53
N ALA A 142 1.21 21.09 33.52
CA ALA A 142 -0.23 20.92 33.75
C ALA A 142 -0.56 19.62 34.50
N ARG A 143 0.20 18.55 34.26
CA ARG A 143 0.06 17.27 34.99
C ARG A 143 0.44 17.40 36.46
N LEU A 144 1.53 18.11 36.77
CA LEU A 144 1.92 18.37 38.15
C LEU A 144 0.86 19.19 38.89
N MET A 145 0.27 20.19 38.23
CA MET A 145 -0.84 20.96 38.79
C MET A 145 -2.09 20.10 39.04
N MET A 146 -2.40 19.11 38.19
CA MET A 146 -3.49 18.16 38.44
C MET A 146 -3.25 17.25 39.66
N ASN A 147 -1.99 17.11 40.08
CA ASN A 147 -1.57 16.26 41.20
C ASN A 147 -1.37 17.04 42.52
N GLY A 148 -1.63 18.36 42.52
CA GLY A 148 -1.60 19.19 43.73
C GLY A 148 -0.48 20.24 43.80
N GLU A 149 0.38 20.34 42.78
CA GLU A 149 1.45 21.36 42.72
C GLU A 149 0.97 22.61 41.96
N TYR A 150 0.37 23.56 42.68
CA TYR A 150 -0.26 24.75 42.06
C TYR A 150 0.68 25.96 41.88
N ASP A 151 1.90 25.92 42.41
CA ASP A 151 2.85 27.06 42.38
C ASP A 151 3.66 27.16 41.08
N LEU A 152 3.25 26.42 40.05
CA LEU A 152 3.93 26.37 38.76
C LEU A 152 3.42 27.47 37.83
N ALA A 153 4.28 28.46 37.54
CA ALA A 153 4.02 29.42 36.48
C ALA A 153 4.10 28.71 35.10
N VAL A 154 2.96 28.66 34.39
CA VAL A 154 2.84 28.09 33.05
C VAL A 154 2.62 29.20 32.02
N ASP A 155 3.68 29.55 31.28
CA ASP A 155 3.59 30.48 30.16
C ASP A 155 3.08 29.78 28.89
N TRP A 156 1.76 29.58 28.82
CA TRP A 156 1.12 29.02 27.63
C TRP A 156 0.97 30.03 26.49
N LYS A 157 1.05 31.34 26.78
CA LYS A 157 0.82 32.40 25.80
C LYS A 157 1.95 32.49 24.78
N SER A 158 3.20 32.37 25.22
CA SER A 158 4.35 32.37 24.30
C SER A 158 4.33 31.16 23.35
N VAL A 159 3.89 30.00 23.85
CA VAL A 159 3.75 28.78 23.03
C VAL A 159 2.55 28.87 22.09
N ALA A 160 1.45 29.50 22.50
CA ALA A 160 0.33 29.82 21.61
C ALA A 160 0.75 30.77 20.48
N GLU A 161 1.63 31.75 20.75
CA GLU A 161 2.17 32.62 19.70
C GLU A 161 3.06 31.84 18.71
N LEU A 162 3.86 30.91 19.20
CA LEU A 162 4.64 30.01 18.34
C LEU A 162 3.73 29.12 17.49
N ALA A 163 2.67 28.56 18.06
CA ALA A 163 1.67 27.76 17.35
C ALA A 163 0.95 28.58 16.27
N ARG A 164 0.60 29.83 16.56
CA ARG A 164 0.01 30.74 15.57
C ARG A 164 0.97 31.03 14.42
N ARG A 165 2.24 31.32 14.71
CA ARG A 165 3.27 31.53 13.68
C ARG A 165 3.46 30.29 12.81
N ALA A 166 3.47 29.11 13.43
CA ALA A 166 3.53 27.82 12.73
C ALA A 166 2.30 27.60 11.82
N GLN A 167 1.10 27.94 12.28
CA GLN A 167 -0.11 27.86 11.47
C GLN A 167 -0.07 28.82 10.27
N ILE A 168 0.36 30.08 10.49
CA ILE A 168 0.50 31.06 9.40
C ILE A 168 1.50 30.57 8.38
N HIS A 169 2.69 30.12 8.82
CA HIS A 169 3.72 29.58 7.93
C HIS A 169 3.20 28.41 7.10
N TYR A 170 2.40 27.50 7.69
CA TYR A 170 1.78 26.42 6.93
C TYR A 170 0.87 26.96 5.82
N LYS A 171 -0.05 27.86 6.16
CA LYS A 171 -1.01 28.44 5.21
C LYS A 171 -0.34 29.22 4.08
N THR A 172 0.69 30.01 4.40
CA THR A 172 1.32 30.89 3.41
C THR A 172 2.33 30.18 2.52
N ASN A 173 3.06 29.18 3.05
CA ASN A 173 4.20 28.61 2.35
C ASN A 173 4.01 27.16 1.93
N LEU A 174 3.17 26.40 2.63
CA LEU A 174 3.10 24.93 2.48
C LEU A 174 1.74 24.45 1.95
N GLU A 175 0.64 25.15 2.25
CA GLU A 175 -0.72 24.69 1.98
C GLU A 175 -0.93 24.27 0.51
N ALA A 176 -0.55 25.11 -0.45
CA ALA A 176 -0.71 24.80 -1.88
C ALA A 176 0.09 23.55 -2.30
N VAL A 177 1.33 23.41 -1.83
CA VAL A 177 2.17 22.24 -2.14
C VAL A 177 1.62 20.98 -1.48
N MET A 178 1.14 21.09 -0.25
CA MET A 178 0.56 19.97 0.49
C MET A 178 -0.75 19.50 -0.14
N GLU A 179 -1.61 20.41 -0.58
CA GLU A 179 -2.87 20.09 -1.25
C GLU A 179 -2.65 19.38 -2.60
N GLU A 180 -1.68 19.84 -3.39
CA GLU A 180 -1.27 19.18 -4.63
C GLU A 180 -0.81 17.74 -4.34
N LYS A 181 0.08 17.56 -3.36
CA LYS A 181 0.60 16.23 -3.00
C LYS A 181 -0.45 15.32 -2.39
N LEU A 182 -1.37 15.83 -1.56
CA LEU A 182 -2.51 15.06 -1.07
C LEU A 182 -3.40 14.59 -2.23
N SER A 183 -3.70 15.48 -3.17
CA SER A 183 -4.52 15.16 -4.34
C SER A 183 -3.90 14.04 -5.17
N ASP A 184 -2.57 14.05 -5.34
CA ASP A 184 -1.84 12.96 -5.98
C ASP A 184 -1.95 11.64 -5.21
N VAL A 185 -1.80 11.64 -3.89
CA VAL A 185 -1.94 10.44 -3.06
C VAL A 185 -3.36 9.86 -3.17
N VAL A 186 -4.38 10.71 -3.12
CA VAL A 186 -5.78 10.29 -3.26
C VAL A 186 -6.01 9.68 -4.65
N ARG A 187 -5.50 10.33 -5.71
CA ARG A 187 -5.59 9.83 -7.08
C ARG A 187 -4.88 8.48 -7.25
N LEU A 188 -3.68 8.33 -6.68
CA LEU A 188 -2.93 7.08 -6.72
C LEU A 188 -3.67 5.95 -5.99
N LYS A 189 -4.24 6.22 -4.80
CA LYS A 189 -5.07 5.25 -4.07
C LYS A 189 -6.30 4.84 -4.88
N ALA A 190 -6.95 5.78 -5.57
CA ALA A 190 -8.09 5.48 -6.44
C ALA A 190 -7.67 4.58 -7.62
N LEU A 191 -6.56 4.91 -8.28
CA LEU A 191 -6.01 4.10 -9.38
C LEU A 191 -5.63 2.69 -8.92
N GLN A 192 -5.00 2.54 -7.75
CA GLN A 192 -4.69 1.23 -7.17
C GLN A 192 -5.95 0.41 -6.87
N ARG A 193 -7.03 1.05 -6.42
CA ARG A 193 -8.32 0.35 -6.20
C ARG A 193 -8.92 -0.13 -7.52
N ILE A 194 -8.90 0.70 -8.56
CA ILE A 194 -9.36 0.32 -9.91
C ILE A 194 -8.53 -0.86 -10.43
N GLN A 195 -7.20 -0.77 -10.34
CA GLN A 195 -6.31 -1.84 -10.77
C GLN A 195 -6.57 -3.18 -10.04
N ARG A 196 -6.91 -3.14 -8.75
CA ARG A 196 -7.30 -4.36 -8.00
C ARG A 196 -8.62 -4.95 -8.51
N ILE A 197 -9.59 -4.11 -8.86
CA ILE A 197 -10.86 -4.56 -9.44
C ILE A 197 -10.61 -5.19 -10.82
N ASP A 198 -9.79 -4.55 -11.65
CA ASP A 198 -9.43 -5.09 -12.97
C ASP A 198 -8.72 -6.44 -12.86
N SER A 199 -7.74 -6.56 -11.95
CA SER A 199 -7.07 -7.83 -11.66
C SER A 199 -8.08 -8.92 -11.27
N PHE A 200 -9.00 -8.60 -10.36
CA PHE A 200 -10.03 -9.55 -9.93
C PHE A 200 -10.97 -9.96 -11.07
N MET A 201 -11.35 -9.03 -11.95
CA MET A 201 -12.17 -9.34 -13.12
C MET A 201 -11.42 -10.26 -14.10
N ILE A 202 -10.14 -9.99 -14.35
CA ILE A 202 -9.29 -10.81 -15.20
C ILE A 202 -9.20 -12.23 -14.63
N ASP A 203 -8.87 -12.39 -13.35
CA ASP A 203 -8.78 -13.71 -12.70
C ASP A 203 -10.09 -14.50 -12.82
N SER A 204 -11.23 -13.83 -12.65
CA SER A 204 -12.56 -14.43 -12.82
C SER A 204 -12.81 -14.91 -14.26
N THR A 205 -12.43 -14.10 -15.26
CA THR A 205 -12.56 -14.49 -16.67
C THR A 205 -11.61 -15.62 -17.07
N VAL A 206 -10.35 -15.57 -16.61
CA VAL A 206 -9.36 -16.63 -16.83
C VAL A 206 -9.86 -17.94 -16.23
N THR A 207 -10.34 -17.93 -14.98
CA THR A 207 -10.89 -19.12 -14.33
C THR A 207 -12.06 -19.73 -15.12
N LYS A 208 -12.95 -18.91 -15.69
CA LYS A 208 -14.06 -19.39 -16.52
C LYS A 208 -13.56 -20.01 -17.83
N LEU A 209 -12.60 -19.37 -18.48
CA LEU A 209 -11.99 -19.87 -19.71
C LEU A 209 -11.22 -21.16 -19.47
N GLU A 210 -10.47 -21.26 -18.38
CA GLU A 210 -9.79 -22.50 -17.98
C GLU A 210 -10.78 -23.64 -17.78
N LYS A 211 -11.89 -23.42 -17.07
CA LYS A 211 -12.93 -24.43 -16.90
C LYS A 211 -13.55 -24.86 -18.23
N ALA A 212 -13.89 -23.90 -19.09
CA ALA A 212 -14.44 -24.21 -20.41
C ALA A 212 -13.45 -24.99 -21.29
N ALA A 213 -12.16 -24.63 -21.24
CA ALA A 213 -11.10 -25.34 -21.96
C ALA A 213 -10.89 -26.77 -21.43
N HIS A 214 -11.01 -26.99 -20.11
CA HIS A 214 -10.94 -28.33 -19.53
C HIS A 214 -12.14 -29.18 -19.99
N MET A 215 -13.35 -28.64 -19.90
CA MET A 215 -14.55 -29.36 -20.38
C MET A 215 -14.43 -29.73 -21.87
N ALA A 216 -14.01 -28.79 -22.71
CA ALA A 216 -13.82 -29.06 -24.15
C ALA A 216 -12.75 -30.13 -24.41
N ARG A 217 -11.69 -30.17 -23.59
CA ARG A 217 -10.67 -31.23 -23.68
C ARG A 217 -11.23 -32.59 -23.28
N ASP A 218 -11.98 -32.65 -22.19
CA ASP A 218 -12.59 -33.89 -21.70
C ASP A 218 -13.60 -34.44 -22.72
N ASP A 219 -14.42 -33.56 -23.33
CA ASP A 219 -15.37 -33.92 -24.39
C ASP A 219 -14.65 -34.52 -25.62
N LEU A 220 -13.57 -33.89 -26.07
CA LEU A 220 -12.76 -34.39 -27.20
C LEU A 220 -12.09 -35.73 -26.87
N GLU A 221 -11.58 -35.90 -25.65
CA GLU A 221 -10.98 -37.16 -25.22
C GLU A 221 -12.01 -38.29 -25.21
N TRP A 222 -13.23 -38.01 -24.75
CA TRP A 222 -14.34 -38.94 -24.80
C TRP A 222 -14.72 -39.32 -26.24
N GLU A 223 -14.80 -38.35 -27.15
CA GLU A 223 -15.10 -38.59 -28.57
C GLU A 223 -14.01 -39.45 -29.24
N ILE A 224 -12.73 -39.17 -28.97
CA ILE A 224 -11.61 -39.98 -29.47
C ILE A 224 -11.72 -41.43 -28.99
N GLU A 225 -12.06 -41.65 -27.73
CA GLU A 225 -12.18 -43.00 -27.17
C GLU A 225 -13.37 -43.75 -27.79
N GLN A 226 -14.51 -43.06 -27.99
CA GLN A 226 -15.66 -43.63 -28.69
C GLN A 226 -15.29 -44.04 -30.13
N LEU A 227 -14.58 -43.18 -30.87
CA LEU A 227 -14.11 -43.47 -32.23
C LEU A 227 -13.09 -44.62 -32.26
N ARG A 228 -12.24 -44.77 -31.24
CA ARG A 228 -11.32 -45.91 -31.11
C ARG A 228 -12.07 -47.21 -30.93
N GLN A 229 -13.10 -47.23 -30.07
CA GLN A 229 -13.93 -48.41 -29.86
C GLN A 229 -14.68 -48.80 -31.14
N GLN A 230 -15.29 -47.83 -31.84
CA GLN A 230 -15.95 -48.06 -33.13
C GLN A 230 -14.97 -48.62 -34.19
N ASN A 231 -13.77 -48.04 -34.31
CA ASN A 231 -12.74 -48.55 -35.23
C ASN A 231 -12.29 -49.97 -34.89
N SER A 232 -12.15 -50.29 -33.60
CA SER A 232 -11.81 -51.64 -33.13
C SER A 232 -12.90 -52.66 -33.54
N GLN A 233 -14.17 -52.28 -33.39
CA GLN A 233 -15.30 -53.11 -33.80
C GLN A 233 -15.32 -53.31 -35.31
N LEU A 234 -15.21 -52.24 -36.11
CA LEU A 234 -15.16 -52.33 -37.58
C LEU A 234 -14.01 -53.23 -38.06
N ARG A 235 -12.85 -53.22 -37.38
CA ARG A 235 -11.73 -54.12 -37.69
C ARG A 235 -12.04 -55.59 -37.38
N LYS A 236 -12.88 -55.89 -36.39
CA LYS A 236 -13.34 -57.26 -36.13
C LYS A 236 -14.31 -57.69 -37.23
N ASP A 237 -15.33 -56.88 -37.49
CA ASP A 237 -16.34 -57.17 -38.51
C ASP A 237 -15.71 -57.35 -39.91
N ASN A 238 -14.72 -56.53 -40.26
CA ASN A 238 -13.98 -56.66 -41.52
C ASN A 238 -13.20 -57.99 -41.61
N ARG A 239 -12.64 -58.46 -40.49
CA ARG A 239 -11.94 -59.76 -40.44
C ARG A 239 -12.91 -60.92 -40.60
N GLU A 240 -14.07 -60.86 -39.93
CA GLU A 240 -15.13 -61.88 -40.05
C GLU A 240 -15.67 -61.94 -41.48
N LEU A 241 -16.01 -60.80 -42.08
CA LEU A 241 -16.47 -60.73 -43.47
C LEU A 241 -15.45 -61.32 -44.46
N LYS A 242 -14.16 -61.08 -44.24
CA LYS A 242 -13.10 -61.70 -45.06
C LYS A 242 -13.07 -63.22 -44.92
N MET A 243 -13.26 -63.75 -43.71
CA MET A 243 -13.33 -65.20 -43.49
C MET A 243 -14.54 -65.81 -44.19
N ASP A 244 -15.72 -65.18 -44.05
CA ASP A 244 -16.95 -65.63 -44.70
C ASP A 244 -16.84 -65.57 -46.23
N TYR A 245 -16.23 -64.49 -46.77
CA TYR A 245 -15.94 -64.37 -48.19
C TYR A 245 -15.08 -65.52 -48.70
N MET A 246 -13.94 -65.82 -48.05
CA MET A 246 -13.07 -66.95 -48.46
C MET A 246 -13.80 -68.30 -48.38
N ARG A 247 -14.68 -68.49 -47.38
CA ARG A 247 -15.49 -69.70 -47.25
C ARG A 247 -16.51 -69.84 -48.38
N LEU A 248 -17.14 -68.74 -48.79
CA LEU A 248 -18.04 -68.71 -49.94
C LEU A 248 -17.28 -69.00 -51.24
N GLU A 249 -16.12 -68.37 -51.43
CA GLU A 249 -15.27 -68.54 -52.61
C GLU A 249 -14.83 -70.00 -52.79
N SER A 250 -14.36 -70.66 -51.73
CA SER A 250 -14.02 -72.10 -51.77
C SER A 250 -15.22 -73.00 -52.10
N ARG A 251 -16.43 -72.67 -51.62
CA ARG A 251 -17.65 -73.41 -51.98
C ARG A 251 -18.01 -73.21 -53.45
N ILE A 252 -17.84 -71.99 -53.97
CA ILE A 252 -18.03 -71.68 -55.39
C ILE A 252 -17.05 -72.49 -56.23
N GLU A 253 -15.77 -72.52 -55.87
CA GLU A 253 -14.75 -73.29 -56.58
C GLU A 253 -15.06 -74.80 -56.63
N VAL A 254 -15.53 -75.38 -55.52
CA VAL A 254 -15.99 -76.77 -55.49
C VAL A 254 -17.18 -77.00 -56.42
N LEU A 255 -18.15 -76.08 -56.43
CA LEU A 255 -19.31 -76.16 -57.33
C LEU A 255 -18.87 -76.05 -58.79
N GLU A 256 -18.01 -75.10 -59.12
CA GLU A 256 -17.45 -74.95 -60.47
C GLU A 256 -16.75 -76.23 -60.93
N ASN A 257 -15.94 -76.85 -60.08
CA ASN A 257 -15.28 -78.11 -60.40
C ASN A 257 -16.27 -79.26 -60.63
N LYS A 258 -17.34 -79.34 -59.83
CA LYS A 258 -18.42 -80.31 -60.06
C LYS A 258 -19.14 -80.04 -61.38
N PHE A 259 -19.47 -78.78 -61.69
CA PHE A 259 -20.07 -78.41 -62.97
C PHE A 259 -19.16 -78.75 -64.16
N ARG A 260 -17.86 -78.45 -64.08
CA ARG A 260 -16.88 -78.84 -65.11
C ARG A 260 -16.81 -80.36 -65.28
N THR A 261 -16.92 -81.12 -64.20
CA THR A 261 -16.90 -82.59 -64.25
C THR A 261 -18.18 -83.14 -64.89
N MET A 262 -19.35 -82.62 -64.49
CA MET A 262 -20.63 -82.98 -65.11
C MET A 262 -20.66 -82.63 -66.61
N ALA A 263 -20.15 -81.46 -66.98
CA ALA A 263 -20.06 -81.05 -68.38
C ALA A 263 -19.19 -82.00 -69.22
N ARG A 264 -18.12 -82.58 -68.64
CA ARG A 264 -17.30 -83.61 -69.30
C ARG A 264 -17.98 -84.97 -69.41
N LEU A 265 -18.85 -85.33 -68.47
CA LEU A 265 -19.59 -86.60 -68.48
C LEU A 265 -20.81 -86.60 -69.41
N LEU A 266 -21.24 -85.42 -69.87
CA LEU A 266 -22.35 -85.22 -70.81
C LEU A 266 -21.88 -85.07 -72.27
N GLN A 267 -20.57 -85.21 -72.53
CA GLN A 267 -19.97 -85.34 -73.87
C GLN A 267 -19.71 -86.80 -74.20
#